data_AF-A0A3N9N9J0-F1
#
_entry.id   AF-A0A3N9N9J0-F1
#
_cell.length_a   1.000
_cell.length_b   1.000
_cell.length_c   1.000
_cell.angle_alpha   90.00
_cell.angle_beta   90.00
_cell.angle_gamma   90.00
#
_symmetry.space_group_name_H-M   'P 1'
#
loop_
_entity.id
_entity.type
_entity.pdbx_description
1 polymer ?
#
loop_
_entity_poly.entity_id
_entity_poly.type
_entity_poly.pdbx_seq_one_letter_code
_entity_poly.pdbx_strand_id
1 'polypeptide(L)'
;MTDRVKKLFSVIFEIVKWGIVLWLLWPLLSFQAERMSLWRVVLGVMLIVIYVGKMFYDFILGNFKRQKERYTVADLLLLVGAIAIIAIIIGGTILLVGFYVVTQLQEATSQP
;
A
#
# COMPACT_ATOMS: atom_id res chain seq x y z
N MET A 1 1.28 -27.16 19.62
CA MET A 1 2.07 -26.41 18.62
C MET A 1 2.24 -24.99 19.15
N THR A 2 3.43 -24.67 19.63
CA THR A 2 3.75 -23.55 20.53
C THR A 2 3.36 -22.18 19.95
N ASP A 3 2.68 -21.34 20.74
CA ASP A 3 2.18 -20.02 20.30
C ASP A 3 3.25 -19.10 19.70
N ARG A 4 4.52 -19.30 20.10
CA ARG A 4 5.67 -18.60 19.53
C ARG A 4 5.86 -18.89 18.04
N VAL A 5 5.62 -20.14 17.61
CA VAL A 5 5.75 -20.54 16.20
C VAL A 5 4.69 -19.88 15.35
N LYS A 6 3.45 -19.79 15.84
CA LYS A 6 2.35 -19.08 15.15
C LYS A 6 2.66 -17.59 15.00
N LYS A 7 3.17 -16.96 16.06
CA LYS A 7 3.53 -15.53 16.05
C LYS A 7 4.67 -15.25 15.07
N LEU A 8 5.71 -16.10 15.06
CA LEU A 8 6.84 -15.97 14.14
C LEU A 8 6.39 -16.15 12.68
N PHE A 9 5.56 -17.17 12.40
CA PHE A 9 5.00 -17.39 11.06
C PHE A 9 4.17 -16.19 10.58
N SER A 10 3.36 -15.59 11.46
CA SER A 10 2.57 -14.40 11.13
C SER A 10 3.47 -13.22 10.73
N VAL A 11 4.53 -12.97 11.50
CA VAL A 11 5.48 -11.87 11.23
C VAL A 11 6.24 -12.09 9.93
N ILE A 12 6.75 -13.31 9.71
CA ILE A 12 7.46 -13.65 8.47
C ILE A 12 6.54 -13.47 7.26
N PHE A 13 5.30 -13.94 7.36
CA PHE A 13 4.32 -13.83 6.27
C PHE A 13 3.96 -12.37 5.96
N GLU A 14 3.97 -11.51 6.98
CA GLU A 14 3.75 -10.07 6.83
C GLU A 14 4.93 -9.38 6.13
N ILE A 15 6.17 -9.69 6.57
CA ILE A 15 7.41 -9.18 5.95
C ILE A 15 7.50 -9.61 4.48
N VAL A 16 7.21 -10.88 4.18
CA VAL A 16 7.26 -11.41 2.80
C VAL A 16 6.30 -10.64 1.89
N LYS A 17 5.10 -10.31 2.38
CA LYS A 17 4.13 -9.57 1.56
C LYS A 17 4.55 -8.13 1.32
N TRP A 18 5.12 -7.45 2.31
CA TRP A 18 5.72 -6.14 2.12
C TRP A 18 6.92 -6.19 1.18
N GLY A 19 7.73 -7.24 1.26
CA GLY A 19 8.83 -7.50 0.33
C GLY A 19 8.35 -7.69 -1.11
N ILE A 20 7.26 -8.42 -1.33
CA ILE A 20 6.64 -8.59 -2.65
C ILE A 20 6.12 -7.25 -3.18
N VAL A 21 5.43 -6.48 -2.35
CA VAL A 21 4.94 -5.15 -2.72
C VAL A 21 6.11 -4.22 -3.10
N LEU A 22 7.16 -4.17 -2.28
CA LEU A 22 8.37 -3.41 -2.56
C LEU A 22 9.05 -3.88 -3.83
N TRP A 23 9.10 -5.18 -4.08
CA TRP A 23 9.71 -5.74 -5.29
C TRP A 23 8.91 -5.38 -6.56
N LEU A 24 7.58 -5.40 -6.48
CA LEU A 24 6.70 -5.00 -7.59
C LEU A 24 6.76 -3.50 -7.88
N LEU A 25 6.95 -2.68 -6.86
CA LEU A 25 7.01 -1.22 -7.00
C LEU A 25 8.43 -0.67 -7.12
N TRP A 26 9.46 -1.48 -6.85
CA TRP A 26 10.86 -1.14 -7.05
C TRP A 26 11.14 -0.46 -8.40
N PRO A 27 10.62 -0.98 -9.54
CA PRO A 27 10.86 -0.33 -10.82
C PRO A 27 10.26 1.10 -10.92
N LEU A 28 9.21 1.44 -10.15
CA LEU A 28 8.67 2.81 -10.08
C LEU A 28 9.65 3.77 -9.40
N LEU A 29 10.45 3.27 -8.46
CA LEU A 29 11.47 4.06 -7.76
C LEU A 29 12.74 4.24 -8.61
N SER A 30 13.05 3.30 -9.50
CA SER A 30 14.29 3.34 -10.28
C SER A 30 14.21 4.15 -11.57
N PHE A 31 13.07 4.77 -11.91
CA PHE A 31 12.87 5.62 -13.11
C PHE A 31 13.44 5.04 -14.43
N GLN A 32 13.59 3.71 -14.51
CA GLN A 32 14.08 3.02 -15.70
C GLN A 32 12.89 2.77 -16.63
N ALA A 33 12.49 3.81 -17.35
CA ALA A 33 11.33 3.83 -18.24
C ALA A 33 11.43 2.81 -19.40
N GLU A 34 12.65 2.42 -19.78
CA GLU A 34 12.93 1.74 -21.06
C GLU A 34 12.52 0.26 -21.12
N ARG A 35 12.24 -0.40 -19.97
CA ARG A 35 11.80 -1.82 -19.93
C ARG A 35 10.76 -2.11 -18.85
N MET A 36 9.93 -1.14 -18.52
CA MET A 36 8.93 -1.33 -17.48
C MET A 36 7.72 -2.06 -18.05
N SER A 37 7.52 -3.32 -17.64
CA SER A 37 6.31 -4.07 -17.97
C SER A 37 5.12 -3.43 -17.25
N LEU A 38 4.23 -2.78 -18.00
CA LEU A 38 2.97 -2.20 -17.51
C LEU A 38 2.21 -3.15 -16.56
N TRP A 39 2.23 -4.45 -16.86
CA TRP A 39 1.59 -5.48 -16.05
C TRP A 39 2.16 -5.57 -14.62
N ARG A 40 3.47 -5.37 -14.43
CA ARG A 40 4.08 -5.33 -13.09
C ARG A 40 3.62 -4.12 -12.30
N VAL A 41 3.52 -2.95 -12.93
CA VAL A 41 3.03 -1.73 -12.26
C VAL A 41 1.59 -1.90 -11.82
N VAL A 42 0.71 -2.34 -12.73
CA VAL A 42 -0.71 -2.58 -12.44
C VAL A 42 -0.88 -3.58 -11.30
N LEU A 43 -0.16 -4.71 -11.33
CA LEU A 43 -0.20 -5.70 -10.26
C LEU A 43 0.34 -5.14 -8.93
N GLY A 44 1.40 -4.34 -8.97
CA GLY A 44 1.99 -3.75 -7.77
C GLY A 44 1.03 -2.78 -7.09
N VAL A 45 0.37 -1.94 -7.90
CA VAL A 45 -0.63 -0.98 -7.42
C VAL A 45 -1.86 -1.71 -6.89
N MET A 46 -2.37 -2.70 -7.61
CA MET A 46 -3.53 -3.50 -7.16
C MET A 46 -3.22 -4.20 -5.83
N LEU A 47 -2.02 -4.77 -5.69
CA LEU A 47 -1.58 -5.36 -4.43
C LEU A 47 -1.52 -4.32 -3.32
N ILE A 48 -0.93 -3.13 -3.56
CA ILE A 48 -0.92 -2.05 -2.57
C ILE A 48 -2.32 -1.67 -2.12
N VAL A 49 -3.25 -1.49 -3.06
CA VAL A 49 -4.61 -1.04 -2.73
C VAL A 49 -5.32 -2.07 -1.85
N ILE A 50 -5.20 -3.36 -2.20
CA ILE A 50 -5.75 -4.45 -1.39
C ILE A 50 -5.08 -4.49 -0.01
N TYR A 51 -3.76 -4.33 0.05
CA TYR A 51 -2.98 -4.41 1.29
C TYR A 51 -3.30 -3.27 2.25
N VAL A 52 -3.29 -2.04 1.74
CA VAL A 52 -3.60 -0.83 2.48
C VAL A 52 -5.06 -0.83 2.89
N GLY A 53 -5.98 -1.24 2.00
CA GLY A 53 -7.40 -1.38 2.33
C GLY A 53 -7.64 -2.39 3.45
N LYS A 54 -6.96 -3.54 3.42
CA LYS A 54 -7.03 -4.52 4.50
C LYS A 54 -6.46 -3.95 5.81
N MET A 55 -5.28 -3.33 5.78
CA MET A 55 -4.72 -2.71 6.99
C MET A 55 -5.62 -1.63 7.57
N PHE A 56 -6.25 -0.84 6.71
CA PHE A 56 -7.23 0.16 7.10
C PHE A 56 -8.44 -0.47 7.79
N TYR A 57 -8.97 -1.55 7.22
CA TYR A 57 -10.06 -2.31 7.79
C TYR A 57 -9.69 -2.94 9.15
N ASP A 58 -8.53 -3.59 9.23
CA ASP A 58 -8.00 -4.19 10.47
C ASP A 58 -7.72 -3.11 11.53
N PHE A 59 -7.24 -1.93 11.14
CA PHE A 59 -6.99 -0.80 12.03
C PHE A 59 -8.30 -0.20 12.56
N ILE A 60 -9.28 0.04 11.68
CA ILE A 60 -10.61 0.52 12.09
C ILE A 60 -11.27 -0.49 13.02
N LEU A 61 -11.41 -1.75 12.62
CA LEU A 61 -12.01 -2.78 13.45
C LEU A 61 -11.25 -3.01 14.75
N GLY A 62 -9.93 -2.98 14.71
CA GLY A 62 -9.06 -3.10 15.88
C GLY A 62 -9.30 -1.98 16.88
N ASN A 63 -9.40 -0.74 16.41
CA ASN A 63 -9.78 0.40 17.25
C ASN A 63 -11.21 0.28 17.77
N PHE A 64 -12.18 -0.04 16.92
CA PHE A 64 -13.59 -0.22 17.33
C PHE A 64 -13.75 -1.29 18.42
N LYS A 65 -13.01 -2.41 18.32
CA LYS A 65 -13.09 -3.52 19.28
C LYS A 65 -12.39 -3.21 20.61
N ARG A 66 -11.37 -2.35 20.60
CA ARG A 66 -10.56 -1.97 21.76
C ARG A 66 -11.12 -0.76 22.52
N GLN A 67 -11.99 0.03 21.89
CA GLN A 67 -12.54 1.29 22.40
C GLN A 67 -13.81 1.16 23.26
N LYS A 68 -14.21 -0.05 23.67
CA LYS A 68 -15.39 -0.23 24.54
C LYS A 68 -15.18 0.26 25.99
N GLU A 69 -13.96 0.65 26.39
CA GLU A 69 -13.63 0.94 27.80
C GLU A 69 -13.25 2.39 28.16
N ARG A 70 -12.92 3.30 27.24
CA ARG A 70 -12.79 4.77 27.50
C ARG A 70 -12.41 5.52 26.22
N TYR A 71 -13.24 6.45 25.78
CA TYR A 71 -12.90 7.37 24.69
C TYR A 71 -11.99 8.50 25.21
N THR A 72 -10.77 8.58 24.69
CA THR A 72 -9.88 9.73 24.91
C THR A 72 -9.75 10.48 23.58
N VAL A 73 -9.76 11.82 23.60
CA VAL A 73 -9.61 12.67 22.39
C VAL A 73 -8.35 12.31 21.59
N ALA A 74 -7.31 11.81 22.26
CA ALA A 74 -6.07 11.32 21.65
C ALA A 74 -6.28 10.13 20.70
N ASP A 75 -7.21 9.21 20.99
CA ASP A 75 -7.50 8.06 20.10
C ASP A 75 -8.17 8.51 18.80
N LEU A 76 -8.99 9.57 18.90
CA LEU A 76 -9.67 10.16 17.76
C LEU A 76 -8.67 10.89 16.84
N LEU A 77 -7.71 11.60 17.43
CA LEU A 77 -6.57 12.18 16.71
C LEU A 77 -5.69 11.12 16.04
N LEU A 78 -5.41 10.00 16.73
CA LEU A 78 -4.66 8.87 16.15
C LEU A 78 -5.40 8.24 14.97
N LEU A 79 -6.72 8.05 15.09
CA LEU A 79 -7.56 7.54 14.01
C LEU A 79 -7.51 8.46 12.79
N VAL A 80 -7.77 9.76 12.99
CA VAL A 80 -7.75 10.76 11.91
C VAL A 80 -6.36 10.86 11.28
N GLY A 81 -5.29 10.85 12.07
CA GLY A 81 -3.92 10.86 11.58
C GLY A 81 -3.59 9.63 10.73
N ALA A 82 -4.00 8.44 11.16
CA ALA A 82 -3.81 7.22 10.39
C ALA A 82 -4.58 7.24 9.06
N ILE A 83 -5.83 7.71 9.07
CA ILE A 83 -6.64 7.88 7.85
C ILE A 83 -5.95 8.86 6.89
N ALA A 84 -5.48 10.01 7.39
CA ALA A 84 -4.83 11.03 6.57
C ALA A 84 -3.55 10.52 5.91
N ILE A 85 -2.69 9.81 6.66
CA ILE A 85 -1.46 9.21 6.12
C ILE A 85 -1.79 8.20 5.01
N ILE A 86 -2.78 7.33 5.24
CA ILE A 86 -3.21 6.34 4.27
C ILE A 86 -3.77 7.00 3.01
N ALA A 87 -4.58 8.05 3.17
CA ALA A 87 -5.12 8.81 2.04
C ALA A 87 -4.01 9.45 1.20
N ILE A 88 -2.96 10.01 1.85
CA ILE A 88 -1.79 10.57 1.15
C ILE A 88 -1.04 9.48 0.37
N ILE A 89 -0.81 8.31 0.97
CA ILE A 89 -0.12 7.19 0.31
C ILE A 89 -0.91 6.72 -0.92
N ILE A 90 -2.22 6.52 -0.79
CA ILE A 90 -3.08 6.09 -1.90
C ILE A 90 -3.11 7.16 -3.00
N GLY A 91 -3.37 8.42 -2.63
CA GLY A 91 -3.44 9.53 -3.57
C GLY A 91 -2.12 9.74 -4.32
N GLY A 92 -0.98 9.71 -3.62
CA GLY A 92 0.35 9.80 -4.22
C GLY A 92 0.65 8.64 -5.17
N THR A 93 0.23 7.42 -4.81
CA THR A 93 0.38 6.24 -5.68
C THR A 93 -0.43 6.40 -6.97
N ILE A 94 -1.68 6.84 -6.86
CA ILE A 94 -2.55 7.06 -8.03
C ILE A 94 -1.97 8.16 -8.93
N LEU A 95 -1.46 9.26 -8.37
CA LEU A 95 -0.83 10.33 -9.13
C LEU A 95 0.43 9.86 -9.87
N LEU A 96 1.30 9.08 -9.21
CA LEU A 96 2.50 8.51 -9.83
C LEU A 96 2.13 7.60 -11.01
N VAL A 97 1.15 6.73 -10.83
CA VAL A 97 0.66 5.83 -11.88
C VAL A 97 0.04 6.63 -13.02
N GLY A 98 -0.81 7.61 -12.70
CA GLY A 98 -1.44 8.49 -13.69
C GLY A 98 -0.40 9.24 -14.52
N PHE A 99 0.61 9.83 -13.87
CA PHE A 99 1.72 10.49 -14.55
C PHE A 99 2.45 9.52 -15.48
N TYR A 100 2.77 8.32 -14.99
CA TYR A 100 3.45 7.29 -15.79
C TYR A 100 2.64 6.85 -17.02
N VAL A 101 1.32 6.64 -16.86
CA VAL A 101 0.44 6.27 -17.97
C VAL A 101 0.38 7.38 -19.02
N VAL A 102 0.26 8.64 -18.57
CA VAL A 102 0.24 9.80 -19.48
C VAL A 102 1.55 9.90 -20.26
N THR A 103 2.71 9.71 -19.61
CA THR A 103 4.01 9.76 -20.30
C THR A 103 4.15 8.66 -21.35
N GLN A 104 3.70 7.43 -21.05
CA GLN A 104 3.74 6.31 -22.00
C GLN A 104 2.81 6.54 -23.20
N LEU A 105 1.62 7.10 -22.98
CA LEU A 105 0.70 7.45 -24.07
C LEU A 105 1.27 8.56 -24.96
N GLN A 106 1.94 9.54 -24.37
CA GLN A 106 2.63 10.58 -25.13
C GLN A 106 3.75 9.99 -25.98
N GLU A 107 4.60 9.12 -25.43
CA GLU A 107 5.67 8.44 -26.18
C GLU A 107 5.12 7.60 -27.33
N ALA A 108 4.05 6.83 -27.11
CA ALA A 108 3.39 6.02 -28.13
C ALA A 108 2.70 6.83 -29.23
N THR A 109 2.23 8.04 -28.92
CA THR A 109 1.60 8.94 -29.91
C THR A 109 2.64 9.79 -30.66
N SER A 110 3.85 9.94 -30.09
CA SER A 110 4.93 10.76 -30.64
C SER A 110 5.88 9.99 -31.56
N GLN A 111 5.82 8.65 -31.58
CA GLN A 111 6.52 7.81 -32.55
C GLN A 111 5.54 7.42 -33.69
N PRO A 112 5.76 7.89 -34.93
CA PRO A 112 4.91 7.56 -36.09
C PRO A 112 5.07 6.11 -36.56
#